data_AF-A0A920V450-F1
#
_entry.id   AF-A0A920V450-F1
#
_cell.length_a   1.000
_cell.length_b   1.000
_cell.length_c   1.000
_cell.angle_alpha   90.00
_cell.angle_beta   90.00
_cell.angle_gamma   90.00
#
_symmetry.space_group_name_H-M   'P 1'
#
loop_
_entity.id
_entity.type
_entity.pdbx_description
1 polymer ?
#
loop_
_entity_poly.entity_id
_entity_poly.type
_entity_poly.pdbx_seq_one_letter_code
_entity_poly.pdbx_strand_id
1 'polypeptide(L)'
;MDVAGLNPHIIDLDKSKIIDEDGLIVTAFEVVHDPVKPSLGYRFDYKGRSLVISGDTSYSNNLIEKSRDADVLFHEAKLII
;
A
#
# COMPACT_ATOMS: atom_id res chain seq x y z
N MET A 1 28.91 11.66 -10.83
CA MET A 1 28.00 12.34 -11.78
C MET A 1 26.61 12.02 -11.25
N ASP A 2 26.07 12.91 -10.44
CA ASP A 2 24.76 12.71 -9.80
C ASP A 2 23.70 12.82 -10.90
N VAL A 3 23.25 11.68 -11.39
CA VAL A 3 22.02 11.63 -12.18
C VAL A 3 20.89 12.06 -11.25
N ALA A 4 20.19 13.13 -11.61
CA ALA A 4 18.85 13.41 -11.10
C ALA A 4 17.94 12.25 -11.57
N GLY A 5 17.97 11.14 -10.84
CA GLY A 5 17.29 9.90 -11.17
C GLY A 5 16.46 9.40 -9.99
N LEU A 6 15.36 8.71 -10.30
CA LEU A 6 14.57 7.98 -9.33
C LEU A 6 15.40 6.78 -8.83
N ASN A 7 15.40 6.50 -7.53
CA ASN A 7 15.88 5.23 -6.98
C ASN A 7 14.66 4.33 -6.67
N PRO A 8 14.11 3.60 -7.66
CA PRO A 8 12.89 2.81 -7.45
C PRO A 8 13.15 1.57 -6.59
N HIS A 9 12.21 1.27 -5.70
CA HIS A 9 12.13 -0.04 -5.04
C HIS A 9 11.21 -0.94 -5.86
N ILE A 10 11.74 -2.06 -6.36
CA ILE A 10 10.94 -3.06 -7.07
C ILE A 10 10.14 -3.85 -6.03
N ILE A 11 8.83 -3.99 -6.27
CA ILE A 11 7.93 -4.73 -5.39
C ILE A 11 7.78 -6.16 -5.93
N ASP A 12 8.13 -7.12 -5.09
CA ASP A 12 7.85 -8.54 -5.26
C ASP A 12 6.74 -8.92 -4.26
N LEU A 13 5.55 -9.28 -4.76
CA LEU A 13 4.39 -9.56 -3.91
C LEU A 13 4.54 -10.85 -3.10
N ASP A 14 5.43 -11.77 -3.51
CA ASP A 14 5.81 -12.92 -2.68
C ASP A 14 6.57 -12.47 -1.42
N LYS A 15 7.10 -11.24 -1.44
CA LYS A 15 7.73 -10.53 -0.32
C LYS A 15 6.97 -9.24 0.00
N SER A 16 5.72 -9.39 0.44
CA SER A 16 4.83 -8.26 0.74
C SER A 16 5.41 -7.17 1.67
N LYS A 17 6.34 -7.49 2.59
CA LYS A 17 7.09 -6.48 3.35
C LYS A 17 8.22 -5.90 2.52
N ILE A 18 8.00 -4.72 1.94
CA ILE A 18 8.91 -4.06 1.01
C ILE A 18 9.93 -3.15 1.70
N ILE A 19 9.66 -2.76 2.95
CA ILE A 19 10.57 -2.05 3.85
C ILE A 19 10.41 -2.66 5.25
N ASP A 20 11.52 -2.96 5.92
CA ASP A 20 11.56 -3.42 7.31
C ASP A 20 12.88 -2.92 7.94
N GLU A 21 12.91 -1.61 8.22
CA GLU A 21 14.12 -0.90 8.65
C GLU A 21 13.77 0.18 9.69
N ASP A 22 14.64 0.40 10.68
CA ASP A 22 14.50 1.44 11.71
C ASP A 22 13.13 1.47 12.43
N GLY A 23 12.49 0.31 12.53
CA GLY A 23 11.18 0.13 13.16
C GLY A 23 9.99 0.51 12.28
N LEU A 24 10.22 0.86 11.01
CA LEU A 24 9.21 1.03 9.98
C LEU A 24 9.04 -0.28 9.21
N ILE A 25 7.81 -0.78 9.16
CA ILE A 25 7.42 -1.87 8.28
C ILE A 25 6.45 -1.31 7.24
N VAL A 26 6.78 -1.46 5.96
CA VAL A 26 5.86 -1.17 4.86
C VAL A 26 5.48 -2.45 4.17
N THR A 27 4.19 -2.77 4.18
CA THR A 27 3.61 -3.93 3.53
C THR A 27 2.81 -3.50 2.30
N ALA A 28 3.20 -3.95 1.12
CA ALA A 28 2.40 -3.84 -0.10
C ALA A 28 1.46 -5.05 -0.23
N PHE A 29 0.26 -4.82 -0.74
CA PHE A 29 -0.74 -5.87 -0.95
C PHE A 29 -1.63 -5.55 -2.14
N GLU A 30 -2.13 -6.58 -2.84
CA GLU A 30 -3.00 -6.37 -3.99
C GLU A 30 -4.37 -5.83 -3.62
N VAL A 31 -4.88 -4.93 -4.45
CA VAL A 31 -6.25 -4.41 -4.41
C VAL A 31 -6.93 -4.59 -5.77
N VAL A 32 -8.24 -4.37 -5.83
CA VAL A 32 -9.05 -4.69 -7.01
C VAL A 32 -9.18 -3.45 -7.90
N HIS A 33 -8.50 -3.42 -9.04
CA HIS A 33 -8.61 -2.28 -9.98
C HIS A 33 -8.67 -2.75 -11.44
N ASP A 34 -9.60 -3.64 -11.76
CA ASP A 34 -9.76 -4.13 -13.14
C ASP A 34 -10.01 -2.99 -14.15
N PRO A 35 -9.39 -3.05 -15.35
CA PRO A 35 -8.55 -4.15 -15.86
C PRO A 35 -7.05 -4.03 -15.52
N VAL A 36 -6.64 -3.01 -14.76
CA VAL A 36 -5.23 -2.75 -14.43
C VAL A 36 -4.73 -3.72 -13.36
N LYS A 37 -3.65 -4.45 -13.67
CA LYS A 37 -3.02 -5.39 -12.75
C LYS A 37 -1.48 -5.33 -12.87
N PRO A 38 -0.76 -5.43 -11.74
CA PRO A 38 -1.27 -5.36 -10.36
C PRO A 38 -1.69 -3.93 -9.97
N SER A 39 -2.65 -3.79 -9.07
CA SER A 39 -2.90 -2.55 -8.32
C SER A 39 -2.65 -2.81 -6.84
N LEU A 40 -2.05 -1.85 -6.15
CA LEU A 40 -1.50 -2.05 -4.82
C LEU A 40 -2.05 -1.05 -3.80
N GLY A 41 -2.38 -1.58 -2.62
CA GLY A 41 -2.48 -0.83 -1.39
C GLY A 41 -1.22 -1.01 -0.54
N TYR A 42 -1.03 -0.11 0.41
CA TYR A 42 0.15 -0.09 1.29
C TYR A 42 -0.27 0.10 2.74
N ARG A 43 0.30 -0.70 3.63
CA ARG A 43 0.20 -0.52 5.09
C ARG A 43 1.56 -0.16 5.64
N PHE A 44 1.57 0.87 6.48
CA PHE A 44 2.73 1.36 7.21
C PHE A 44 2.48 1.07 8.68
N ASP A 45 3.40 0.36 9.34
CA ASP A 45 3.41 0.19 10.80
C ASP A 45 4.73 0.78 11.33
N TYR A 46 4.65 1.74 12.25
CA TYR A 46 5.82 2.42 12.83
C TYR A 46 5.58 2.82 14.28
N LYS A 47 6.43 2.31 15.20
CA LYS A 47 6.39 2.66 16.64
C LYS A 47 4.99 2.59 17.28
N GLY A 48 4.22 1.57 16.93
CA GLY A 48 2.85 1.38 17.44
C GLY A 48 1.82 2.36 16.85
N ARG A 49 2.10 2.92 15.68
CA ARG A 49 1.15 3.66 14.84
C ARG A 49 1.04 3.02 13.46
N SER A 50 -0.08 3.22 12.81
CA SER A 50 -0.41 2.58 11.54
C SER A 50 -1.17 3.49 10.57
N LEU A 51 -0.80 3.41 9.30
CA LEU A 51 -1.45 4.08 8.19
C LEU A 51 -1.70 3.07 7.08
N VAL A 52 -2.89 3.08 6.48
CA VAL A 52 -3.16 2.34 5.24
C VAL A 52 -3.53 3.31 4.14
N ILE A 53 -2.92 3.14 2.97
CA ILE A 53 -3.25 3.85 1.73
C ILE A 53 -3.85 2.80 0.78
N SER A 54 -5.09 3.01 0.34
CA SER A 54 -5.80 2.01 -0.47
C SER A 54 -5.22 1.83 -1.87
N GLY A 55 -4.62 2.88 -2.43
CA GLY A 55 -4.49 3.03 -3.88
C GLY A 55 -5.85 3.21 -4.54
N ASP A 56 -5.89 3.16 -5.87
CA ASP A 56 -7.14 3.08 -6.63
C ASP A 56 -7.66 1.63 -6.58
N THR A 57 -8.89 1.45 -6.14
CA THR A 57 -9.54 0.16 -5.94
C THR A 57 -11.07 0.25 -5.94
N SER A 58 -11.70 -0.81 -6.43
CA SER A 58 -13.08 -1.19 -6.09
C SER A 58 -13.12 -1.89 -4.73
N TYR A 59 -14.28 -2.44 -4.35
CA TYR A 59 -14.41 -3.27 -3.16
C TYR A 59 -13.36 -4.39 -3.15
N SER A 60 -12.56 -4.45 -2.07
CA SER A 60 -11.44 -5.39 -1.92
C SER A 60 -11.42 -5.98 -0.51
N ASN A 61 -11.60 -7.30 -0.41
CA ASN A 61 -11.47 -8.00 0.89
C ASN A 61 -10.06 -7.85 1.47
N ASN A 62 -9.03 -7.85 0.62
CA ASN A 62 -7.65 -7.69 1.07
C ASN A 62 -7.44 -6.31 1.69
N LEU A 63 -8.04 -5.25 1.13
CA LEU A 63 -7.99 -3.92 1.74
C LEU A 63 -8.67 -3.90 3.12
N ILE A 64 -9.83 -4.55 3.26
CA ILE A 64 -10.53 -4.65 4.55
C ILE A 64 -9.66 -5.35 5.60
N GLU A 65 -9.06 -6.48 5.23
CA GLU A 65 -8.19 -7.26 6.13
C GLU A 65 -6.95 -6.47 6.53
N LYS A 66 -6.29 -5.81 5.59
CA LYS A 66 -5.07 -5.03 5.84
C LYS A 66 -5.33 -3.72 6.58
N SER A 67 -6.52 -3.14 6.44
CA SER A 67 -6.93 -1.91 7.15
C SER A 67 -7.43 -2.14 8.56
N ARG A 68 -7.58 -3.39 8.99
CA ARG A 68 -8.06 -3.70 10.34
C ARG A 68 -7.10 -3.12 11.39
N ASP A 69 -7.70 -2.45 12.36
CA ASP A 69 -7.04 -1.76 13.48
C ASP A 69 -6.03 -0.68 13.07
N ALA A 70 -6.09 -0.20 11.81
CA ALA A 70 -5.28 0.93 11.39
C ALA A 70 -5.72 2.21 12.10
N ASP A 71 -4.76 3.04 12.54
CA ASP A 71 -5.08 4.34 13.15
C ASP A 71 -5.67 5.31 12.11
N VAL A 72 -5.15 5.23 10.88
CA VAL A 72 -5.61 6.04 9.74
C VAL A 72 -5.74 5.17 8.50
N LEU A 73 -6.88 5.30 7.81
CA LEU A 73 -7.09 4.77 6.47
C LEU A 73 -7.30 5.93 5.49
N PHE A 74 -6.36 6.09 4.56
CA PHE A 74 -6.48 6.98 3.41
C PHE A 74 -7.05 6.18 2.23
N HIS A 75 -8.37 6.25 2.06
CA HIS A 75 -9.09 5.50 1.04
C HIS A 75 -9.49 6.41 -0.14
N GLU A 76 -9.34 5.91 -1.36
CA GLU A 76 -9.92 6.56 -2.53
C GLU A 76 -11.45 6.68 -2.41
N ALA A 77 -12.01 7.75 -2.95
CA ALA A 77 -13.44 7.99 -2.96
C ALA A 77 -13.86 8.43 -4.35
N LYS A 78 -13.90 7.48 -5.28
CA LYS A 78 -14.37 7.74 -6.64
C LYS A 78 -15.80 8.29 -6.64
N LEU A 79 -15.97 9.44 -7.28
CA LEU A 79 -17.28 9.99 -7.57
C LEU A 79 -18.00 9.10 -8.58
N ILE A 80 -19.20 8.64 -8.24
CA ILE A 80 -20.12 8.00 -9.17
C ILE A 80 -21.05 9.11 -9.69
N ILE A 81 -20.89 9.48 -10.97
CA ILE A 81 -21.82 10.34 -11.72
C ILE A 81 -22.69 9.51 -12.64
#